data_AF-A0A916W0K0-F1
#
_entry.id   AF-A0A916W0K0-F1
#
_cell.length_a   1.000
_cell.length_b   1.000
_cell.length_c   1.000
_cell.angle_alpha   90.00
_cell.angle_beta   90.00
_cell.angle_gamma   90.00
#
_symmetry.space_group_name_H-M   'P 1'
#
loop_
_entity.id
_entity.type
_entity.pdbx_description
1 polymer ?
#
loop_
_entity_poly.entity_id
_entity_poly.type
_entity_poly.pdbx_seq_one_letter_code
_entity_poly.pdbx_strand_id
1 'polypeptide(L)' 'MTSPTDRRFLHRFQVELPGWCLKDVSFLSWVIGFGGHVKVVKPDGLIDTVYEVGLDIVEIYEGKAEGKE' A
#
# COMPACT_ATOMS: atom_id res chain seq x y z
N MET A 1 18.42 -10.21 22.42
CA MET A 1 18.26 -10.95 21.14
C MET A 1 16.80 -11.33 21.00
N THR A 2 16.02 -10.59 20.22
CA THR A 2 14.62 -10.92 19.93
C THR A 2 14.55 -11.75 18.66
N SER A 3 13.91 -12.92 18.74
CA SER A 3 13.83 -13.92 17.67
C SER A 3 13.00 -13.39 16.47
N PRO A 4 13.38 -13.68 15.21
CA PRO A 4 12.74 -13.12 14.00
C PRO A 4 11.30 -13.59 13.73
N THR A 5 10.71 -14.38 14.63
CA THR A 5 9.38 -14.99 14.49
C THR A 5 8.27 -14.25 15.23
N ASP A 6 8.55 -13.11 15.86
CA ASP A 6 7.54 -12.33 16.55
C ASP A 6 6.61 -11.62 15.53
N ARG A 7 5.46 -12.25 15.24
CA ARG A 7 4.42 -11.71 14.35
C ARG A 7 3.87 -10.35 14.78
N ARG A 8 4.22 -9.87 15.98
CA ARG A 8 3.85 -8.54 16.50
C ARG A 8 4.72 -7.41 15.91
N PHE A 9 5.82 -7.72 15.22
CA PHE A 9 6.80 -6.74 14.73
C PHE A 9 7.09 -6.85 13.22
N LEU A 10 6.03 -6.86 12.39
CA LEU A 10 6.16 -6.91 10.92
C LEU A 10 6.69 -5.61 10.29
N HIS A 11 6.69 -4.49 11.01
CA HIS A 11 7.13 -3.18 10.52
C HIS A 11 8.13 -2.54 11.50
N ARG A 12 9.32 -3.14 11.67
CA ARG A 12 10.34 -2.63 12.62
C ARG A 12 10.81 -1.21 12.29
N PHE A 13 10.60 -0.76 11.06
CA PHE A 13 10.90 0.59 10.61
C PHE A 13 9.60 1.31 10.29
N GLN A 14 9.30 2.33 11.07
CA GLN A 14 8.20 3.24 10.85
C GLN A 14 8.79 4.63 10.61
N VAL A 15 8.27 5.32 9.60
CA VAL A 15 8.63 6.71 9.31
C VAL A 15 7.37 7.55 9.32
N GLU A 16 7.49 8.75 9.86
CA GLU A 16 6.47 9.79 9.73
C GLU A 16 6.92 10.74 8.63
N LEU A 17 6.00 11.02 7.71
CA LEU A 17 6.27 11.90 6.58
C LEU A 17 5.41 13.16 6.69
N PRO A 18 5.91 14.30 6.20
CA PRO A 18 5.11 15.52 6.16
C PRO A 18 3.82 15.33 5.37
N GLY A 19 2.73 15.99 5.80
CA GLY A 19 1.44 15.89 5.13
C GLY A 19 1.42 16.38 3.67
N TRP A 20 2.42 17.16 3.23
CA TRP A 20 2.55 17.55 1.83
C TRP A 20 2.81 16.36 0.90
N CYS A 21 3.36 15.26 1.41
CA CYS A 21 3.59 14.04 0.63
C CYS A 21 2.29 13.43 0.08
N LEU A 22 1.14 13.71 0.70
CA LEU A 22 -0.17 13.27 0.18
C LEU A 22 -0.52 13.89 -1.18
N LYS A 23 0.10 15.01 -1.53
CA LYS A 23 -0.09 15.70 -2.82
C LYS A 23 1.01 15.35 -3.83
N ASP A 24 1.98 14.53 -3.44
CA ASP A 24 3.08 14.12 -4.29
C ASP A 24 2.70 12.81 -5.02
N VAL A 25 2.56 12.90 -6.34
CA VAL A 25 2.24 11.75 -7.20
C VAL A 25 3.34 10.68 -7.17
N SER A 26 4.59 11.09 -6.93
CA SER A 26 5.74 10.20 -6.82
C SER A 26 5.67 9.40 -5.52
N PHE A 27 5.14 10.00 -4.45
CA PHE A 27 4.98 9.33 -3.17
C PHE A 27 3.97 8.18 -3.25
N LEU A 28 2.80 8.42 -3.85
CA LEU A 28 1.81 7.36 -4.05
C LEU A 28 2.36 6.22 -4.91
N SER A 29 3.01 6.55 -6.02
CA SER A 29 3.64 5.57 -6.92
C SER A 29 4.72 4.75 -6.22
N TRP A 30 5.52 5.40 -5.36
CA TRP A 30 6.51 4.73 -4.54
C TRP A 30 5.83 3.75 -3.57
N VAL A 31 4.82 4.18 -2.82
CA VAL A 31 4.10 3.31 -1.87
C VAL A 31 3.57 2.05 -2.54
N ILE A 32 2.89 2.19 -3.68
CA ILE A 32 2.34 1.06 -4.44
C ILE A 32 3.45 0.18 -5.03
N GLY A 33 4.53 0.79 -5.54
CA GLY A 33 5.65 0.09 -6.17
C GLY A 33 6.41 -0.87 -5.24
N PHE A 34 6.35 -0.65 -3.92
CA PHE A 34 6.92 -1.58 -2.94
C PHE A 34 6.03 -2.81 -2.66
N GLY A 35 4.77 -2.81 -3.10
CA GLY A 35 3.83 -3.91 -2.89
C GLY A 35 3.75 -4.33 -1.42
N GLY A 36 3.88 -5.64 -1.16
CA GLY A 36 3.76 -6.23 0.18
C GLY A 36 4.88 -5.85 1.18
N HIS A 37 5.85 -5.02 0.80
CA HIS A 37 6.95 -4.59 1.67
C HIS A 37 6.67 -3.30 2.43
N VAL A 38 5.67 -2.51 2.00
CA VAL A 38 5.28 -1.25 2.65
C VAL A 38 3.81 -1.33 3.05
N LYS A 39 3.48 -0.75 4.21
CA LYS A 39 2.10 -0.63 4.68
C LYS A 39 1.85 0.80 5.16
N VAL A 40 0.80 1.42 4.63
CA VAL A 40 0.29 2.70 5.15
C VAL A 40 -0.49 2.43 6.44
N VAL A 41 -0.16 3.17 7.49
CA VAL A 41 -0.83 3.07 8.81
C VAL A 41 -1.85 4.19 9.00
N LYS A 42 -1.53 5.40 8.51
CA LYS A 42 -2.37 6.61 8.49
C LYS A 42 -1.86 7.56 7.38
N PRO A 43 -2.68 8.51 6.90
CA PRO A 43 -4.11 8.69 7.21
C PRO A 43 -4.99 7.68 6.49
N ASP A 44 -6.22 7.48 6.98
CA ASP A 44 -7.16 6.48 6.44
C ASP A 44 -7.44 6.67 4.95
N GLY A 45 -7.58 7.92 4.48
CA GLY A 45 -7.78 8.18 3.06
C GLY A 45 -6.64 7.70 2.15
N LEU A 46 -5.38 7.69 2.64
CA LEU A 46 -4.27 7.13 1.87
C LEU A 46 -4.30 5.60 1.88
N ILE A 47 -4.79 4.99 2.98
CA ILE A 47 -5.02 3.54 3.05
C ILE A 47 -6.05 3.14 2.00
N ASP A 48 -7.17 3.86 1.95
CA ASP A 48 -8.26 3.63 1.00
C ASP A 48 -7.75 3.71 -0.44
N THR A 49 -7.00 4.77 -0.78
CA THR A 49 -6.40 4.92 -2.12
C THR A 49 -5.48 3.75 -2.49
N VAL A 50 -4.60 3.32 -1.58
CA VAL A 50 -3.70 2.18 -1.85
C VAL A 50 -4.50 0.88 -2.03
N TYR A 51 -5.55 0.70 -1.25
CA TYR A 51 -6.41 -0.48 -1.33
C TYR A 51 -7.19 -0.54 -2.64
N GLU A 52 -7.82 0.57 -3.04
CA GLU A 52 -8.54 0.69 -4.32
C GLU A 52 -7.62 0.39 -5.51
N VAL A 53 -6.43 1.00 -5.56
CA VAL A 53 -5.46 0.73 -6.64
C VAL A 53 -5.05 -0.75 -6.66
N GLY A 54 -4.84 -1.36 -5.49
CA GLY A 54 -4.51 -2.78 -5.40
C GLY A 54 -5.65 -3.67 -5.91
N LEU A 55 -6.91 -3.34 -5.58
CA LEU A 55 -8.08 -4.05 -6.08
C LEU A 55 -8.20 -3.93 -7.60
N ASP A 56 -8.08 -2.72 -8.15
CA ASP A 56 -8.15 -2.49 -9.60
C ASP A 56 -7.11 -3.34 -10.35
N ILE A 57 -5.88 -3.42 -9.82
CA ILE A 57 -4.83 -4.28 -10.38
C ILE A 57 -5.26 -5.75 -10.35
N VAL A 58 -5.75 -6.24 -9.21
CA VAL A 58 -6.20 -7.63 -9.06
C VAL A 58 -7.34 -7.94 -10.03
N GLU A 59 -8.32 -7.05 -10.18
CA GLU A 59 -9.46 -7.22 -11.08
C GLU A 59 -9.06 -7.39 -12.55
N ILE A 60 -8.03 -6.67 -12.99
CA ILE A 60 -7.46 -6.82 -14.34
C ILE A 60 -6.91 -8.24 -14.53
N TYR A 61 -6.16 -8.76 -13.57
CA TYR A 61 -5.56 -10.09 -13.67
C TYR A 61 -6.53 -11.24 -13.40
N GLU A 62 -7.60 -11.00 -12.64
CA GLU A 62 -8.68 -11.97 -12.41
C GLU A 62 -9.68 -12.04 -13.58
N GLY A 63 -9.50 -11.23 -14.64
CA GLY A 63 -10.40 -11.22 -15.80
C GLY A 63 -11.78 -10.63 -15.52
N LYS A 64 -11.98 -9.97 -14.37
CA LYS A 64 -13.24 -9.30 -14.01
C LYS A 64 -13.40 -7.96 -14.72
N ALA A 65 -12.31 -7.41 -15.26
CA ALA A 65 -12.33 -6.21 -16.09
C ALA A 65 -12.87 -6.45 -17.52
N GLU A 66 -12.95 -7.69 -17.98
CA GLU A 66 -13.40 -8.07 -19.33
C GLU A 66 -14.84 -8.60 -19.31
N GLY A 67 -15.78 -7.70 -19.02
CA GLY A 67 -17.22 -7.92 -19.15
C GLY A 67 -17.83 -7.00 -20.19
N LYS A 68 -17.42 -7.10 -21.46
CA LYS A 68 -18.16 -6.59 -22.62
C LYS A 68 -17.92 -7.48 -23.85
N GLU A 69 -18.75 -8.49 -24.00
CA GLU A 69 -19.21 -8.98 -25.30
C GLU A 69 -20.74 -8.99 -25.31
#